data_AF-A0A969NVA5-F1
#
_entry.id   AF-A0A969NVA5-F1
#
_cell.length_a   1.000
_cell.length_b   1.000
_cell.length_c   1.000
_cell.angle_alpha   90.00
_cell.angle_beta   90.00
_cell.angle_gamma   90.00
#
_symmetry.space_group_name_H-M   'P 1'
#
loop_
_entity.id
_entity.type
_entity.pdbx_description
1 polymer ?
#
loop_
_entity_poly.entity_id
_entity_poly.type
_entity_poly.pdbx_seq_one_letter_code
_entity_poly.pdbx_strand_id
1 'polypeptide(L)'
;MSIDELEQCYRTAPDTVSQSQWQIIWLYARGFSVKHIAEVTGYCTNWIYQILRRYDHDGPDGVGDRRYQNPGQPPLVPPDIRAKLEQALDGPAPDGGIWTFKTVAAWLEQELGLDHVHIPRGWELLRQLGYRPYVPRPQHRKADPDEQMERKKTARPDYRDPKSSSKRRKLGNMDDR
;
A
#
# COMPACT_ATOMS: atom_id res chain seq x y z
N MET A 1 -5.03 11.43 37.97
CA MET A 1 -5.23 12.82 37.51
C MET A 1 -6.35 13.44 38.32
N SER A 2 -6.26 14.73 38.60
CA SER A 2 -7.35 15.51 39.20
C SER A 2 -8.47 15.75 38.19
N ILE A 3 -9.65 16.18 38.67
CA ILE A 3 -10.78 16.53 37.80
C ILE A 3 -10.40 17.71 36.87
N ASP A 4 -9.63 18.67 37.38
CA ASP A 4 -9.19 19.85 36.61
C ASP A 4 -8.19 19.48 35.52
N GLU A 5 -7.27 18.54 35.81
CA GLU A 5 -6.34 18.02 34.80
C GLU A 5 -7.09 17.31 33.66
N LEU A 6 -8.13 16.54 33.99
CA LEU A 6 -8.98 15.89 33.00
C LEU A 6 -9.77 16.88 32.14
N GLU A 7 -10.27 17.95 32.75
CA GLU A 7 -10.93 19.05 32.02
C GLU A 7 -9.95 19.72 31.04
N GLN A 8 -8.72 19.95 31.49
CA GLN A 8 -7.69 20.55 30.64
C GLN A 8 -7.36 19.63 29.46
N CYS A 9 -7.15 18.33 29.70
CA CYS A 9 -6.91 17.35 28.63
C CYS A 9 -8.07 17.28 27.63
N TYR A 10 -9.31 17.37 28.09
CA TYR A 10 -10.49 17.48 27.21
C TYR A 10 -10.44 18.74 26.34
N ARG A 11 -10.10 19.90 26.92
CA ARG A 11 -10.05 21.19 26.21
C ARG A 11 -8.89 21.30 25.22
N THR A 12 -7.76 20.65 25.51
CA THR A 12 -6.55 20.73 24.67
C THR A 12 -6.33 19.50 23.79
N ALA A 13 -7.31 18.59 23.71
CA ALA A 13 -7.19 17.38 22.90
C ALA A 13 -6.90 17.72 21.43
N PRO A 14 -5.93 17.03 20.78
CA PRO A 14 -5.49 17.38 19.43
C PRO A 14 -6.44 16.91 18.32
N ASP A 15 -7.23 15.88 18.59
CA ASP A 15 -8.16 15.27 17.64
C ASP A 15 -9.52 14.98 18.29
N THR A 16 -10.55 14.84 17.45
CA THR A 16 -11.94 14.66 17.89
C THR A 16 -12.17 13.36 18.66
N VAL A 17 -11.41 12.30 18.34
CA VAL A 17 -11.53 11.00 19.02
C VAL A 17 -10.98 11.11 20.44
N SER A 18 -9.79 11.71 20.60
CA SER A 18 -9.21 12.02 21.91
C SER A 18 -10.12 12.94 22.71
N GLN A 19 -10.68 13.98 22.09
CA GLN A 19 -11.57 14.92 22.75
C GLN A 19 -12.80 14.22 23.35
N SER A 20 -13.50 13.39 22.58
CA SER A 20 -14.69 12.67 23.09
C SER A 20 -14.32 11.70 24.22
N GLN A 21 -13.18 11.01 24.13
CA GLN A 21 -12.73 10.10 25.17
C GLN A 21 -12.38 10.85 26.47
N TRP A 22 -11.65 11.96 26.37
CA TRP A 22 -11.36 12.82 27.53
C TRP A 22 -12.63 13.40 28.16
N GLN A 23 -13.60 13.80 27.35
CA GLN A 23 -14.90 14.26 27.84
C GLN A 23 -15.61 13.18 28.67
N ILE A 24 -15.62 11.94 28.19
CA ILE A 24 -16.22 10.79 28.89
C ILE A 24 -15.51 10.54 30.24
N ILE A 25 -14.17 10.53 30.25
CA ILE A 25 -13.38 10.29 31.45
C ILE A 25 -13.59 11.42 32.47
N TRP A 26 -13.59 12.67 32.01
CA TRP A 26 -13.85 13.85 32.84
C TRP A 26 -15.24 13.82 33.47
N LEU A 27 -16.29 13.54 32.69
CA LEU A 27 -17.66 13.43 33.22
C LEU A 27 -17.78 12.28 34.23
N TYR A 28 -17.14 11.14 33.96
CA TYR A 28 -17.13 10.02 34.89
C TYR A 28 -16.43 10.38 36.21
N ALA A 29 -15.26 11.04 36.15
CA ALA A 29 -14.52 11.50 37.33
C ALA A 29 -15.28 12.54 38.16
N ARG A 30 -16.19 13.32 37.53
CA ARG A 30 -17.12 14.24 38.22
C ARG A 30 -18.28 13.53 38.93
N GLY A 31 -18.40 12.21 38.81
CA GLY A 31 -19.43 11.40 39.45
C GLY A 31 -20.71 11.22 38.63
N PHE A 32 -20.71 11.58 37.33
CA PHE A 32 -21.87 11.32 36.47
C PHE A 32 -22.02 9.83 36.18
N SER A 33 -23.27 9.35 36.16
CA SER A 33 -23.56 7.96 35.80
C SER A 33 -23.26 7.68 34.33
N VAL A 34 -22.85 6.45 34.00
CA VAL A 34 -22.58 6.04 32.61
C VAL A 34 -23.80 6.24 31.70
N LYS A 35 -25.02 6.08 32.23
CA LYS A 35 -26.25 6.34 31.48
C LYS A 35 -26.37 7.82 31.10
N HIS A 36 -26.11 8.71 32.03
CA HIS A 36 -26.11 10.15 31.77
C HIS A 36 -25.02 10.54 30.77
N ILE A 37 -23.82 9.96 30.90
CA ILE A 37 -22.72 10.21 29.96
C ILE A 37 -23.10 9.76 28.55
N ALA A 38 -23.78 8.60 28.41
CA ALA A 38 -24.29 8.13 27.12
C ALA A 38 -25.29 9.11 26.49
N GLU A 39 -26.20 9.66 27.29
CA GLU A 39 -27.18 10.66 26.83
C GLU A 39 -26.51 11.95 26.36
N VAL A 40 -25.51 12.44 27.09
CA VAL A 40 -24.81 13.70 26.77
C VAL A 40 -23.87 13.55 25.58
N THR A 41 -23.16 12.43 25.49
CA THR A 41 -22.10 12.23 24.48
C THR A 41 -22.58 11.50 23.22
N GLY A 42 -23.75 10.86 23.27
CA GLY A 42 -24.30 10.07 22.16
C GLY A 42 -23.64 8.69 21.98
N TYR A 43 -22.69 8.29 22.84
CA TYR A 43 -22.05 6.98 22.78
C TYR A 43 -22.85 5.91 23.53
N CYS A 44 -22.79 4.67 23.05
CA CYS A 44 -23.37 3.55 23.76
C CYS A 44 -22.58 3.24 25.05
N THR A 45 -23.28 2.72 26.06
CA THR A 45 -22.71 2.42 27.38
C THR A 45 -21.54 1.43 27.32
N ASN A 46 -21.61 0.43 26.42
CA ASN A 46 -20.52 -0.52 26.21
C ASN A 46 -19.22 0.14 25.76
N TRP A 47 -19.31 1.13 24.87
CA TRP A 47 -18.14 1.87 24.40
C TRP A 47 -17.56 2.76 25.49
N ILE A 48 -18.43 3.42 26.28
CA ILE A 48 -18.01 4.20 27.44
C ILE A 48 -17.23 3.31 28.43
N TYR A 49 -17.76 2.14 28.78
CA TYR A 49 -17.03 1.21 29.65
C TYR A 49 -15.71 0.72 29.07
N GLN A 50 -15.59 0.57 27.74
CA GLN A 50 -14.32 0.24 27.10
C GLN A 50 -13.30 1.37 27.27
N ILE A 51 -13.72 2.63 27.10
CA ILE A 51 -12.85 3.79 27.31
C ILE A 51 -12.41 3.86 28.77
N LEU A 52 -13.34 3.73 29.73
CA LEU A 52 -13.03 3.80 31.16
C LEU A 52 -12.06 2.70 31.57
N ARG A 53 -12.34 1.43 31.24
CA ARG A 53 -11.43 0.31 31.54
C ARG A 53 -10.05 0.50 30.94
N ARG A 54 -9.98 1.03 29.72
CA ARG A 54 -8.71 1.31 29.05
C ARG A 54 -7.94 2.40 29.77
N TYR A 55 -8.60 3.48 30.16
CA TYR A 55 -7.98 4.55 30.94
C TYR A 55 -7.54 4.06 32.33
N ASP A 56 -8.32 3.19 32.98
CA ASP A 56 -7.95 2.61 34.28
C ASP A 56 -6.70 1.71 34.19
N HIS A 57 -6.46 1.06 33.05
CA HIS A 57 -5.31 0.18 32.81
C HIS A 57 -4.08 0.91 32.25
N ASP A 58 -4.28 1.70 31.18
CA ASP A 58 -3.21 2.35 30.40
C ASP A 58 -2.99 3.82 30.83
N GLY A 59 -3.86 4.39 31.68
CA GLY A 59 -3.82 5.80 32.03
C GLY A 59 -4.06 6.73 30.83
N PRO A 60 -3.44 7.93 30.81
CA PRO A 60 -3.51 8.86 29.68
C PRO A 60 -3.06 8.28 28.34
N ASP A 61 -2.11 7.34 28.35
CA ASP A 61 -1.61 6.66 27.14
C ASP A 61 -2.67 5.76 26.48
N GLY A 62 -3.72 5.41 27.24
CA GLY A 62 -4.90 4.72 26.74
C GLY A 62 -5.85 5.60 25.93
N VAL A 63 -5.67 6.93 25.93
CA VAL A 63 -6.61 7.86 25.28
C VAL A 63 -6.15 8.21 23.87
N GLY A 64 -7.08 8.17 22.91
CA GLY A 64 -6.89 8.66 21.54
C GLY A 64 -7.23 7.66 20.44
N ASP A 65 -6.97 8.07 19.19
CA ASP A 65 -7.15 7.22 18.00
C ASP A 65 -5.94 6.32 17.76
N ARG A 66 -6.07 5.05 18.15
CA ARG A 66 -5.02 4.04 17.96
C ARG A 66 -5.17 3.24 16.66
N ARG A 67 -6.11 3.59 15.77
CA ARG A 67 -6.32 2.86 14.49
C ARG A 67 -5.09 2.87 13.60
N TYR A 68 -4.33 3.97 13.60
CA TYR A 68 -3.08 4.09 12.85
C TYR A 68 -1.97 3.18 13.38
N GLN A 69 -2.05 2.78 14.64
CA GLN A 69 -1.09 1.89 15.28
C GLN A 69 -1.47 0.42 15.19
N ASN A 70 -2.71 0.11 14.75
CA ASN A 70 -3.10 -1.27 14.52
C ASN A 70 -2.24 -1.85 13.38
N PRO A 71 -1.52 -2.96 13.60
CA PRO A 71 -0.63 -3.56 12.59
C PRO A 71 -1.38 -4.09 11.36
N GLY A 72 -2.72 -4.04 11.37
CA GLY A 72 -3.56 -4.57 10.30
C GLY A 72 -3.44 -6.09 10.19
N GLN A 73 -3.99 -6.62 9.09
CA GLN A 73 -3.70 -8.00 8.70
C GLN A 73 -2.27 -8.07 8.15
N PRO A 74 -1.49 -9.13 8.47
CA PRO A 74 -0.18 -9.32 7.86
C PRO A 74 -0.32 -9.35 6.33
N PRO A 75 0.66 -8.81 5.59
CA PRO A 75 0.62 -8.84 4.14
C PRO A 75 0.62 -10.29 3.66
N LEU A 76 -0.19 -10.56 2.62
CA LEU A 76 -0.29 -11.90 2.01
C LEU A 76 1.08 -12.44 1.54
N VAL A 77 1.98 -11.53 1.16
CA VAL A 77 3.35 -11.87 0.75
C VAL A 77 4.31 -11.41 1.86
N PRO A 78 4.87 -12.34 2.64
CA PRO A 78 5.89 -12.05 3.64
C PRO A 78 7.13 -11.38 3.02
N PRO A 79 7.89 -10.60 3.80
CA PRO A 79 9.11 -9.94 3.30
C PRO A 79 10.13 -10.93 2.73
N ASP A 80 10.23 -12.13 3.30
CA ASP A 80 11.16 -13.18 2.81
C ASP A 80 10.79 -13.65 1.40
N ILE A 81 9.49 -13.84 1.14
CA ILE A 81 8.99 -14.24 -0.19
C ILE A 81 9.18 -13.10 -1.19
N ARG A 82 9.02 -11.84 -0.75
CA ARG A 82 9.31 -10.69 -1.59
C ARG A 82 10.78 -10.62 -1.99
N ALA A 83 11.71 -10.90 -1.08
CA ALA A 83 13.14 -10.94 -1.38
C ALA A 83 13.48 -12.08 -2.37
N LYS A 84 12.86 -13.25 -2.20
CA LYS A 84 12.99 -14.35 -3.17
C LYS A 84 12.43 -13.97 -4.55
N LEU A 85 11.30 -13.27 -4.60
CA LEU A 85 10.73 -12.79 -5.86
C LEU A 85 11.68 -11.81 -6.54
N GLU A 86 12.27 -10.88 -5.80
CA GLU A 86 13.25 -9.93 -6.35
C GLU A 86 14.45 -10.64 -6.97
N GLN A 87 14.99 -11.66 -6.30
CA GLN A 87 16.06 -12.50 -6.85
C GLN A 87 15.61 -13.32 -8.08
N ALA A 88 14.38 -13.84 -8.07
CA ALA A 88 13.84 -14.62 -9.18
C ALA A 88 13.61 -13.76 -10.43
N LEU A 89 13.26 -12.49 -10.27
CA LEU A 89 13.03 -11.55 -11.38
C LEU A 89 14.29 -11.25 -12.21
N ASP A 90 15.49 -11.48 -11.67
CA ASP A 90 16.76 -11.36 -12.41
C ASP A 90 16.97 -12.55 -13.37
N GLY A 91 16.27 -13.67 -13.15
CA GLY A 91 16.29 -14.86 -13.99
C GLY A 91 15.15 -14.92 -15.02
N PRO A 92 15.15 -15.94 -15.89
CA PRO A 92 14.01 -16.20 -16.77
C PRO A 92 12.76 -16.52 -15.95
N ALA A 93 11.58 -16.15 -16.47
CA ALA A 93 10.34 -16.54 -15.82
C ALA A 93 10.19 -18.07 -15.80
N PRO A 94 9.42 -18.65 -14.85
CA PRO A 94 9.30 -20.10 -14.71
C PRO A 94 8.77 -20.81 -15.96
N ASP A 95 8.02 -20.11 -16.80
CA ASP A 95 7.50 -20.58 -18.08
C ASP A 95 8.48 -20.38 -19.26
N GLY A 96 9.70 -19.91 -18.99
CA GLY A 96 10.71 -19.57 -20.00
C GLY A 96 10.43 -18.25 -20.74
N GLY A 97 9.38 -17.52 -20.35
CA GLY A 97 8.96 -16.27 -20.98
C GLY A 97 9.42 -15.02 -20.26
N ILE A 98 8.73 -13.92 -20.54
CA ILE A 98 8.90 -12.65 -19.84
C ILE A 98 8.09 -12.68 -18.55
N TRP A 99 8.64 -12.13 -17.46
CA TRP A 99 7.87 -11.91 -16.24
C TRP A 99 6.63 -11.03 -16.51
N THR A 100 5.46 -11.61 -16.28
CA THR A 100 4.17 -10.92 -16.34
C THR A 100 3.49 -11.02 -14.98
N PHE A 101 2.49 -10.18 -14.73
CA PHE A 101 1.71 -10.23 -13.48
C PHE A 101 1.03 -11.61 -13.24
N LYS A 102 0.73 -12.37 -14.31
CA LYS A 102 0.21 -13.74 -14.21
C LYS A 102 1.29 -14.73 -13.78
N THR A 103 2.49 -14.65 -14.37
CA THR A 103 3.58 -15.56 -14.00
C THR A 103 4.08 -15.29 -12.59
N VAL A 104 4.06 -14.04 -12.14
CA VAL A 104 4.31 -13.68 -10.73
C VAL A 104 3.26 -14.29 -9.80
N ALA A 105 1.98 -14.23 -10.14
CA ALA A 105 0.93 -14.84 -9.32
C ALA A 105 1.09 -16.37 -9.22
N ALA A 106 1.36 -17.04 -10.34
CA ALA A 106 1.62 -18.49 -10.37
C ALA A 106 2.89 -18.87 -9.59
N TRP A 107 3.95 -18.06 -9.67
CA TRP A 107 5.16 -18.25 -8.88
C TRP A 107 4.87 -18.11 -7.37
N LEU A 108 4.03 -17.15 -6.98
CA LEU A 108 3.61 -16.96 -5.58
C LEU A 108 2.74 -18.12 -5.07
N GLU A 109 1.87 -18.70 -5.90
CA GLU A 109 1.10 -19.90 -5.56
C GLU A 109 2.04 -21.05 -5.16
N GLN A 110 3.10 -21.27 -5.94
CA GLN A 110 4.11 -22.29 -5.66
C GLN A 110 4.92 -22.00 -4.39
N GLU A 111 5.41 -20.76 -4.25
CA GLU A 111 6.29 -20.40 -3.13
C GLU A 111 5.55 -20.31 -1.78
N LEU A 112 4.27 -19.92 -1.80
CA LEU A 112 3.43 -19.85 -0.59
C LEU A 112 2.65 -21.15 -0.31
N GLY A 113 2.66 -22.12 -1.23
CA GLY A 113 1.87 -23.34 -1.12
C GLY A 113 0.35 -23.08 -1.11
N LEU A 114 -0.09 -22.07 -1.86
CA LEU A 114 -1.50 -21.69 -1.95
C LEU A 114 -2.12 -22.23 -3.23
N ASP A 115 -3.36 -22.71 -3.16
CA ASP A 115 -4.11 -23.19 -4.34
C ASP A 115 -4.36 -22.07 -5.35
N HIS A 116 -4.52 -20.83 -4.87
CA HIS A 116 -4.75 -19.68 -5.73
C HIS A 116 -4.26 -18.36 -5.12
N VAL A 117 -3.57 -17.56 -5.94
CA VAL A 117 -3.23 -16.16 -5.66
C VAL A 117 -3.92 -15.27 -6.68
N HIS A 118 -4.68 -14.30 -6.19
CA HIS A 118 -5.40 -13.35 -7.03
C HIS A 118 -4.44 -12.58 -7.94
N ILE A 119 -4.63 -12.70 -9.26
CA ILE A 119 -3.73 -12.21 -10.32
C ILE A 119 -3.28 -10.74 -10.14
N PRO A 120 -4.16 -9.78 -9.81
CA PRO A 120 -3.76 -8.40 -9.51
C PRO A 120 -2.67 -8.25 -8.44
N ARG A 121 -2.50 -9.20 -7.53
CA ARG A 121 -1.41 -9.19 -6.54
C ARG A 121 -0.03 -9.25 -7.20
N GLY A 122 0.12 -10.05 -8.27
CA GLY A 122 1.36 -10.07 -9.03
C GLY A 122 1.70 -8.71 -9.63
N TRP A 123 0.67 -7.97 -10.09
CA TRP A 123 0.85 -6.60 -10.58
C TRP A 123 1.21 -5.60 -9.48
N GLU A 124 0.54 -5.66 -8.33
CA GLU A 124 0.83 -4.81 -7.18
C GLU A 124 2.29 -4.95 -6.72
N LEU A 125 2.80 -6.17 -6.65
CA LEU A 125 4.18 -6.47 -6.25
C LEU A 125 5.20 -5.96 -7.27
N LEU A 126 4.97 -6.20 -8.55
CA LEU A 126 5.81 -5.65 -9.62
C LEU A 126 5.87 -4.12 -9.55
N ARG A 127 4.74 -3.47 -9.28
CA ARG A 127 4.69 -2.01 -9.12
C ARG A 127 5.45 -1.53 -7.88
N GLN A 128 5.38 -2.26 -6.76
CA GLN A 128 6.15 -1.95 -5.55
C GLN A 128 7.65 -2.13 -5.74
N LEU A 129 8.07 -3.06 -6.61
CA LEU A 129 9.46 -3.29 -7.02
C LEU A 129 9.92 -2.32 -8.14
N GLY A 130 9.05 -1.42 -8.61
CA GLY A 130 9.40 -0.40 -9.60
C GLY A 130 9.32 -0.85 -11.06
N TYR A 131 8.83 -2.06 -11.32
CA TYR A 131 8.62 -2.55 -12.70
C TYR A 131 7.44 -1.81 -13.35
N ARG A 132 7.59 -1.53 -14.64
CA ARG A 132 6.54 -0.97 -15.49
C ARG A 132 6.13 -2.00 -16.55
N PRO A 133 4.86 -2.06 -16.96
CA PRO A 133 4.44 -2.99 -18.00
C PRO A 133 5.19 -2.64 -19.27
N TYR A 134 6.00 -3.57 -19.77
CA TYR A 134 6.53 -3.45 -21.11
C TYR A 134 5.41 -3.80 -22.10
N VAL A 135 5.01 -2.83 -22.91
CA VAL A 135 4.12 -3.06 -24.04
C VAL A 135 5.00 -3.03 -25.29
N PRO A 136 5.33 -4.19 -25.90
CA PRO A 136 6.04 -4.20 -27.17
C PRO A 136 5.27 -3.37 -28.18
N ARG A 137 5.96 -2.55 -28.97
CA ARG A 137 5.32 -1.79 -30.05
C ARG A 137 4.65 -2.80 -30.99
N PRO A 138 3.34 -2.69 -31.29
CA PRO A 138 2.67 -3.59 -32.21
C PRO A 138 3.43 -3.64 -33.54
N GLN A 139 3.97 -4.80 -33.89
CA GLN A 139 4.58 -5.04 -35.19
C GLN A 139 3.51 -5.64 -36.11
N HIS A 140 3.31 -5.02 -37.27
CA HIS A 140 2.37 -5.52 -38.26
C HIS A 140 2.92 -6.82 -38.86
N ARG A 141 2.10 -7.88 -38.91
CA ARG A 141 2.51 -9.24 -39.35
C ARG A 141 3.08 -9.31 -40.78
N LYS A 142 2.85 -8.27 -41.60
CA LYS A 142 3.36 -8.13 -42.98
C LYS A 142 4.46 -7.06 -43.12
N ALA A 143 5.14 -6.72 -42.04
CA ALA A 143 6.25 -5.77 -42.08
C ALA A 143 7.48 -6.45 -42.67
N ASP A 144 7.64 -6.38 -44.00
CA ASP A 144 8.88 -6.79 -44.66
C ASP A 144 9.99 -5.76 -44.30
N PRO A 145 11.14 -6.17 -43.75
CA PRO A 145 12.21 -5.24 -43.33
C PRO A 145 12.72 -4.36 -44.46
N ASP A 146 12.72 -4.89 -45.68
CA ASP A 146 13.27 -4.23 -46.87
C ASP A 146 12.34 -3.12 -47.40
N GLU A 147 11.02 -3.30 -47.33
CA GLU A 147 10.05 -2.26 -47.71
C GLU A 147 10.07 -1.05 -46.76
N GLN A 148 10.43 -1.27 -45.48
CA GLN A 148 10.56 -0.18 -44.51
C GLN A 148 11.81 0.68 -44.73
N MET A 149 12.89 0.11 -45.26
CA MET A 149 14.13 0.85 -45.53
C MET A 149 13.99 1.79 -46.74
N GLU A 150 13.32 1.34 -47.80
CA GLU A 150 13.07 2.17 -48.99
C GLU A 150 12.13 3.35 -48.70
N ARG A 151 11.08 3.14 -47.90
CA ARG A 151 10.18 4.23 -47.47
C ARG A 151 10.85 5.27 -46.57
N LYS A 152 11.85 4.88 -45.77
CA LYS A 152 12.63 5.83 -44.96
C LYS A 152 13.54 6.72 -45.81
N LYS A 153 14.01 6.24 -46.96
CA LYS A 153 14.94 6.97 -47.85
C LYS A 153 14.26 8.09 -48.65
N THR A 154 12.94 8.03 -48.82
CA THR A 154 12.12 9.01 -49.56
C THR A 154 11.42 10.05 -48.68
N ALA A 155 11.52 9.96 -47.35
CA ALA A 155 10.96 10.97 -46.45
C ALA A 155 11.85 12.23 -46.43
N ARG A 156 11.32 13.36 -46.90
CA ARG A 156 11.97 14.67 -46.78
C ARG A 156 12.16 15.04 -45.29
N PRO A 157 13.28 15.65 -44.88
CA PRO A 157 13.51 16.00 -43.50
C PRO A 157 12.82 17.33 -43.21
N ASP A 158 11.57 17.29 -42.77
CA ASP A 158 11.00 18.42 -42.03
C ASP A 158 10.64 17.94 -40.63
N TYR A 159 11.60 18.06 -39.71
CA TYR A 159 11.28 18.03 -38.29
C TYR A 159 12.31 18.79 -37.45
N ARG A 160 11.84 19.86 -36.80
CA ARG A 160 12.55 20.63 -35.77
C ARG A 160 12.59 19.85 -34.46
N ASP A 161 13.78 19.70 -33.91
CA ASP A 161 14.08 19.10 -32.61
C ASP A 161 13.60 19.97 -31.44
N PRO A 162 12.83 19.44 -30.48
CA PRO A 162 12.73 20.02 -29.16
C PRO A 162 13.28 19.06 -28.10
N LYS A 163 14.52 19.34 -27.69
CA LYS A 163 15.08 19.17 -26.35
C LYS A 163 15.37 17.74 -25.87
N SER A 164 16.67 17.43 -25.96
CA SER A 164 17.45 16.53 -25.11
C SER A 164 16.92 16.39 -23.67
N SER A 165 16.56 15.17 -23.28
CA SER A 165 16.56 14.77 -21.86
C SER A 165 17.19 13.38 -21.67
N SER A 166 18.37 13.41 -21.04
CA SER A 166 18.84 12.50 -20.00
C SER A 166 18.90 10.98 -20.28
N LYS A 167 20.13 10.49 -20.54
CA LYS A 167 20.51 9.06 -20.45
C LYS A 167 20.02 8.40 -19.15
N ARG A 168 19.25 7.30 -19.22
CA ARG A 168 19.13 6.28 -18.14
C ARG A 168 18.98 4.86 -18.69
N ARG A 169 19.55 3.92 -17.93
CA ARG A 169 19.91 2.54 -18.30
C ARG A 169 18.71 1.69 -18.73
N LYS A 170 18.86 0.98 -19.85
CA LYS A 170 18.03 -0.16 -20.27
C LYS A 170 18.58 -1.43 -19.62
N LEU A 171 17.71 -2.38 -19.28
CA LEU A 171 18.13 -3.76 -19.02
C LEU A 171 18.69 -4.30 -20.35
N GLY A 172 19.95 -4.72 -20.33
CA GLY A 172 20.69 -5.14 -21.50
C GLY A 172 20.17 -6.45 -22.06
N ASN A 173 20.10 -6.51 -23.40
CA ASN A 173 20.07 -7.78 -24.12
C ASN A 173 21.38 -8.52 -23.84
N MET A 174 21.27 -9.79 -23.49
CA MET A 174 22.36 -10.75 -23.56
C MET A 174 21.85 -11.88 -24.45
N ASP A 175 22.12 -11.77 -25.74
CA ASP A 175 21.99 -12.86 -26.70
C ASP A 175 23.38 -13.51 -26.91
N ASP A 176 23.35 -14.84 -26.91
CA ASP A 176 24.26 -15.82 -27.53
C ASP A 176 25.74 -15.88 -27.12
N ARG A 177 26.05 -16.93 -26.33
CA ARG A 177 26.88 -18.07 -26.76
C ARG A 177 26.65 -19.31 -25.92
#